data_AF-A0A926UDJ7-F1
#
_entry.id   AF-A0A926UDJ7-F1
#
_cell.length_a   1.000
_cell.length_b   1.000
_cell.length_c   1.000
_cell.angle_alpha   90.00
_cell.angle_beta   90.00
_cell.angle_gamma   90.00
#
_symmetry.space_group_name_H-M   'P 1'
#
loop_
_entity.id
_entity.type
_entity.pdbx_description
1 polymer ?
#
loop_
_entity_poly.entity_id
_entity_poly.type
_entity_poly.pdbx_seq_one_letter_code
_entity_poly.pdbx_strand_id
1 'polypeptide(L)'
;MGLLLPEQKAAYNYEAIRKRLAAQAQEYFEPQLAELGFSKSQIETQSLDELRQSLESINEAIKHPGSFGSLSFSVGAEGKIFVTSSKSNAQFEIGILPLLLDRKKLILEKIRILSSNEKIETIQDLINRVNNEEIKKKLEKEVNELRDEAQRLREQSKEVEQEQNQERVKSQADLAKLNIELFERRSKVWFTLLERESAATILGGILLFIILIAHVTAIFTKFSIPEILNNAFLIILGYFFGQSTNEKGATRSDRTTVEDEGT
;
A
#
# COMPACT_ATOMS: atom_id res chain seq x y z
N MET A 1 13.53 7.64 21.45
CA MET A 1 12.48 7.39 20.43
C MET A 1 12.74 8.33 19.27
N GLY A 2 13.28 7.82 18.16
CA GLY A 2 13.60 8.65 16.99
C GLY A 2 12.32 9.11 16.30
N LEU A 3 12.10 10.41 16.25
CA LEU A 3 11.04 11.03 15.44
C LEU A 3 11.41 10.85 13.96
N LEU A 4 10.83 9.82 13.33
CA LEU A 4 10.89 9.66 11.88
C LEU A 4 10.26 10.90 11.23
N LEU A 5 10.99 11.50 10.29
CA LEU A 5 10.56 12.63 9.48
C LEU A 5 9.23 12.28 8.77
N PRO A 6 8.35 13.27 8.53
CA PRO A 6 7.03 13.05 7.93
C PRO A 6 7.08 12.30 6.58
N GLU A 7 8.11 12.50 5.76
CA GLU A 7 8.33 11.73 4.53
C GLU A 7 8.64 10.25 4.78
N GLN A 8 9.43 9.93 5.82
CA GLN A 8 9.74 8.54 6.19
C GLN A 8 8.53 7.83 6.80
N LYS A 9 7.67 8.54 7.53
CA LYS A 9 6.40 7.99 8.03
C LYS A 9 5.42 7.70 6.89
N ALA A 10 5.36 8.56 5.87
CA ALA A 10 4.52 8.34 4.70
C ALA A 10 4.99 7.15 3.86
N ALA A 11 6.31 7.03 3.61
CA ALA A 11 6.90 5.90 2.91
C ALA A 11 6.72 4.56 3.66
N TYR A 12 6.89 4.56 4.99
CA TYR A 12 6.68 3.38 5.83
C TYR A 12 5.21 2.91 5.82
N ASN A 13 4.25 3.85 5.77
CA ASN A 13 2.83 3.51 5.71
C ASN A 13 2.42 2.95 4.34
N TYR A 14 3.06 3.42 3.26
CA TYR A 14 2.80 2.95 1.88
C TYR A 14 3.13 1.45 1.70
N GLU A 15 4.32 1.04 2.12
CA GLU A 15 4.76 -0.35 1.94
C GLU A 15 3.91 -1.31 2.79
N ALA A 16 3.54 -0.88 4.01
CA ALA A 16 2.66 -1.64 4.89
C ALA A 16 1.23 -1.81 4.32
N ILE A 17 0.66 -0.74 3.75
CA ILE A 17 -0.65 -0.78 3.09
C ILE A 17 -0.60 -1.70 1.88
N ARG A 18 0.40 -1.53 1.00
CA ARG A 18 0.58 -2.39 -0.19
C ARG A 18 0.72 -3.86 0.18
N LYS A 19 1.49 -4.17 1.23
CA LYS A 19 1.69 -5.55 1.70
C LYS A 19 0.39 -6.17 2.21
N ARG A 20 -0.42 -5.41 2.96
CA ARG A 20 -1.74 -5.87 3.43
C ARG A 20 -2.70 -6.12 2.28
N LEU A 21 -2.68 -5.23 1.28
CA LEU A 21 -3.49 -5.38 0.08
C LEU A 21 -3.12 -6.58 -0.75
N ALA A 22 -1.82 -6.79 -0.98
CA ALA A 22 -1.33 -7.98 -1.65
C ALA A 22 -1.73 -9.26 -0.89
N ALA A 23 -1.66 -9.26 0.44
CA ALA A 23 -2.08 -10.40 1.26
C ALA A 23 -3.58 -10.70 1.16
N GLN A 24 -4.45 -9.67 1.22
CA GLN A 24 -5.90 -9.85 1.07
C GLN A 24 -6.27 -10.31 -0.34
N ALA A 25 -5.63 -9.74 -1.37
CA ALA A 25 -5.83 -10.19 -2.75
C ALA A 25 -5.38 -11.64 -2.93
N GLN A 26 -4.25 -12.02 -2.33
CA GLN A 26 -3.79 -13.40 -2.35
C GLN A 26 -4.79 -14.34 -1.71
N GLU A 27 -5.25 -14.04 -0.50
CA GLU A 27 -6.22 -14.91 0.22
C GLU A 27 -7.51 -15.13 -0.58
N TYR A 28 -7.99 -14.10 -1.27
CA TYR A 28 -9.19 -14.18 -2.10
C TYR A 28 -9.00 -15.00 -3.39
N PHE A 29 -7.88 -14.81 -4.08
CA PHE A 29 -7.63 -15.47 -5.37
C PHE A 29 -6.96 -16.85 -5.25
N GLU A 30 -6.36 -17.19 -4.11
CA GLU A 30 -5.64 -18.47 -3.93
C GLU A 30 -6.52 -19.71 -4.19
N PRO A 31 -7.81 -19.78 -3.78
CA PRO A 31 -8.66 -20.91 -4.12
C PRO A 31 -8.82 -21.11 -5.64
N GLN A 32 -9.02 -20.02 -6.39
CA GLN A 32 -9.13 -20.06 -7.85
C GLN A 32 -7.81 -20.48 -8.51
N LEU A 33 -6.68 -20.00 -7.98
CA LEU A 33 -5.36 -20.42 -8.44
C LEU A 33 -5.12 -21.91 -8.14
N ALA A 34 -5.57 -22.42 -7.00
CA ALA A 34 -5.44 -23.83 -6.64
C ALA A 34 -6.28 -24.76 -7.53
N GLU A 35 -7.50 -24.35 -7.90
CA GLU A 35 -8.34 -25.06 -8.86
C GLU A 35 -7.68 -25.19 -10.24
N LEU A 36 -6.95 -24.15 -10.67
CA LEU A 36 -6.20 -24.14 -11.92
C LEU A 36 -4.83 -24.81 -11.84
N GLY A 37 -4.44 -25.33 -10.66
CA GLY A 37 -3.12 -25.95 -10.47
C GLY A 37 -1.97 -24.96 -10.30
N PHE A 38 -2.25 -23.67 -10.09
CA PHE A 38 -1.29 -22.59 -9.92
C PHE A 38 -1.03 -22.22 -8.46
N SER A 39 -1.48 -23.02 -7.49
CA SER A 39 -1.05 -22.80 -6.11
C SER A 39 0.47 -22.98 -5.98
N LYS A 40 1.06 -22.25 -5.03
CA LYS A 40 2.51 -22.29 -4.85
C LYS A 40 3.03 -23.72 -4.57
N SER A 41 2.33 -24.47 -3.73
CA SER A 41 2.68 -25.85 -3.38
C SER A 41 2.55 -26.80 -4.57
N GLN A 42 1.54 -26.63 -5.43
CA GLN A 42 1.39 -27.47 -6.63
C GLN A 42 2.56 -27.23 -7.58
N ILE A 43 2.86 -25.97 -7.91
CA ILE A 43 3.96 -25.60 -8.80
C ILE A 43 5.31 -26.16 -8.31
N GLU A 44 5.55 -26.17 -7.00
CA GLU A 44 6.80 -26.69 -6.43
C GLU A 44 6.99 -28.20 -6.64
N THR A 45 5.88 -28.96 -6.75
CA THR A 45 5.86 -30.42 -6.86
C THR A 45 5.67 -30.96 -8.27
N GLN A 46 5.26 -30.12 -9.22
CA GLN A 46 5.02 -30.52 -10.62
C GLN A 46 6.32 -30.95 -11.34
N SER A 47 6.16 -31.90 -12.25
CA SER A 47 7.20 -32.33 -13.19
C SER A 47 7.43 -31.30 -14.30
N LEU A 48 8.51 -31.47 -15.07
CA LEU A 48 8.87 -30.52 -16.14
C LEU A 48 7.78 -30.39 -17.22
N ASP A 49 7.17 -31.50 -17.62
CA ASP A 49 6.12 -31.49 -18.65
C ASP A 49 4.82 -30.85 -18.13
N GLU A 50 4.46 -31.13 -16.88
CA GLU A 50 3.33 -30.48 -16.20
C GLU A 50 3.55 -28.97 -16.03
N LEU A 51 4.79 -28.55 -15.73
CA LEU A 51 5.15 -27.13 -15.63
C LEU A 51 5.08 -26.41 -16.97
N ARG A 52 5.47 -27.05 -18.08
CA ARG A 52 5.31 -26.49 -19.43
C ARG A 52 3.84 -26.31 -19.78
N GLN A 53 3.00 -27.30 -19.46
CA GLN A 53 1.55 -27.19 -19.66
C GLN A 53 0.92 -26.12 -18.75
N SER A 54 1.39 -26.01 -17.52
CA SER A 54 0.99 -24.96 -16.58
C SER A 54 1.40 -23.57 -17.05
N LEU A 55 2.58 -23.45 -17.70
CA LEU A 55 3.06 -22.20 -18.31
C LEU A 55 2.15 -21.76 -19.47
N GLU A 56 1.69 -22.68 -20.32
CA GLU A 56 0.74 -22.35 -21.37
C GLU A 56 -0.60 -21.90 -20.79
N SER A 57 -1.11 -22.65 -19.82
CA SER A 57 -2.39 -22.36 -19.16
C SER A 57 -2.38 -21.02 -18.43
N ILE A 58 -1.27 -20.68 -17.76
CA ILE A 58 -1.16 -19.39 -17.06
C ILE A 58 -0.97 -18.23 -18.04
N ASN A 59 -0.35 -18.45 -19.20
CA ASN A 59 -0.28 -17.44 -20.26
C ASN A 59 -1.68 -17.10 -20.79
N GLU A 60 -2.54 -18.10 -21.00
CA GLU A 60 -3.94 -17.88 -21.37
C GLU A 60 -4.71 -17.11 -20.27
N ALA A 61 -4.51 -17.46 -19.00
CA ALA A 61 -5.10 -16.72 -17.89
C ALA A 61 -4.62 -15.25 -17.83
N ILE A 62 -3.35 -14.98 -18.15
CA ILE A 62 -2.77 -13.63 -18.20
C ILE A 62 -3.32 -12.81 -19.38
N LYS A 63 -3.69 -13.43 -20.50
CA LYS A 63 -4.35 -12.75 -21.63
C LYS A 63 -5.76 -12.26 -21.27
N HIS A 64 -6.43 -12.96 -20.35
CA HIS A 64 -7.81 -12.67 -19.96
C HIS A 64 -7.97 -12.49 -18.44
N PRO A 65 -7.24 -11.56 -17.80
CA PRO A 65 -7.22 -11.44 -16.33
C PRO A 65 -8.55 -10.94 -15.76
N GLY A 66 -9.39 -10.30 -16.58
CA GLY A 66 -10.70 -9.80 -16.18
C GLY A 66 -11.75 -10.90 -15.91
N SER A 67 -11.54 -12.13 -16.39
CA SER A 67 -12.47 -13.25 -16.14
C SER A 67 -12.51 -13.69 -14.68
N PHE A 68 -11.46 -13.38 -13.92
CA PHE A 68 -11.34 -13.71 -12.49
C PHE A 68 -11.98 -12.66 -11.57
N GLY A 69 -12.38 -11.51 -12.13
CA GLY A 69 -12.90 -10.38 -11.37
C GLY A 69 -11.83 -9.52 -10.72
N SER A 70 -12.28 -8.50 -9.98
CA SER A 70 -11.42 -7.59 -9.23
C SER A 70 -11.93 -7.42 -7.81
N LEU A 71 -11.00 -7.23 -6.87
CA LEU A 71 -11.28 -6.85 -5.50
C LEU A 71 -11.24 -5.32 -5.39
N SER A 72 -12.36 -4.74 -5.00
CA SER A 72 -12.47 -3.31 -4.74
C SER A 72 -12.22 -3.02 -3.26
N PHE A 73 -11.46 -1.96 -2.99
CA PHE A 73 -11.10 -1.57 -1.63
C PHE A 73 -11.33 -0.07 -1.40
N SER A 74 -11.57 0.27 -0.13
CA SER A 74 -11.68 1.65 0.33
C SER A 74 -10.84 1.89 1.58
N VAL A 75 -10.33 3.11 1.74
CA VAL A 75 -9.56 3.54 2.91
C VAL A 75 -10.43 4.47 3.75
N GLY A 76 -10.68 4.07 5.01
CA GLY A 76 -11.40 4.88 5.99
C GLY A 76 -10.54 6.03 6.54
N ALA A 77 -11.18 6.97 7.25
CA ALA A 77 -10.55 8.18 7.78
C ALA A 77 -9.33 7.92 8.70
N GLU A 78 -9.24 6.74 9.31
CA GLU A 78 -8.13 6.30 10.17
C GLU A 78 -6.99 5.59 9.41
N GLY A 79 -7.09 5.43 8.08
CA GLY A 79 -6.14 4.64 7.28
C GLY A 79 -6.38 3.13 7.35
N LYS A 80 -7.54 2.69 7.87
CA LYS A 80 -7.98 1.29 7.83
C LYS A 80 -8.50 0.96 6.43
N ILE A 81 -8.12 -0.21 5.94
CA ILE A 81 -8.51 -0.72 4.62
C ILE A 81 -9.73 -1.63 4.79
N PHE A 82 -10.75 -1.42 3.98
CA PHE A 82 -11.94 -2.25 3.94
C PHE A 82 -12.16 -2.77 2.51
N VAL A 83 -12.56 -4.04 2.40
CA VAL A 83 -13.04 -4.59 1.14
C VAL A 83 -14.46 -4.06 0.92
N THR A 84 -14.74 -3.49 -0.25
CA THR A 84 -16.06 -2.97 -0.61
C THR A 84 -16.62 -3.76 -1.79
N SER A 85 -17.90 -4.12 -1.71
CA SER A 85 -18.62 -4.73 -2.83
C SER A 85 -19.14 -3.70 -3.84
N SER A 86 -19.17 -2.42 -3.46
CA SER A 86 -19.61 -1.33 -4.36
C SER A 86 -18.43 -0.65 -5.04
N LYS A 87 -18.44 -0.67 -6.38
CA LYS A 87 -17.47 0.03 -7.24
C LYS A 87 -17.52 1.56 -7.08
N SER A 88 -18.68 2.13 -6.71
CA SER A 88 -18.82 3.59 -6.56
C SER A 88 -18.04 4.15 -5.37
N ASN A 89 -17.75 3.30 -4.38
CA ASN A 89 -17.03 3.67 -3.14
C ASN A 89 -15.62 3.08 -3.12
N ALA A 90 -15.22 2.38 -4.18
CA ALA A 90 -13.91 1.79 -4.34
C ALA A 90 -12.91 2.90 -4.70
N GLN A 91 -11.86 3.02 -3.91
CA GLN A 91 -10.76 3.94 -4.21
C GLN A 91 -9.65 3.25 -5.02
N PHE A 92 -9.62 1.91 -5.01
CA PHE A 92 -8.72 1.12 -5.84
C PHE A 92 -9.29 -0.28 -6.06
N GLU A 93 -8.88 -0.89 -7.17
CA GLU A 93 -9.21 -2.27 -7.53
C GLU A 93 -7.92 -3.06 -7.74
N ILE A 94 -7.87 -4.28 -7.19
CA ILE A 94 -6.78 -5.23 -7.42
C ILE A 94 -7.36 -6.43 -8.15
N GLY A 95 -6.92 -6.64 -9.39
CA GLY A 95 -7.22 -7.85 -10.14
C GLY A 95 -6.23 -8.98 -9.82
N ILE A 96 -6.47 -10.16 -10.40
CA ILE A 96 -5.63 -11.35 -10.20
C ILE A 96 -4.26 -11.24 -10.90
N LEU A 97 -4.11 -10.35 -11.88
CA LEU A 97 -2.94 -10.27 -12.76
C LEU A 97 -1.59 -10.25 -12.01
N PRO A 98 -1.39 -9.47 -10.93
CA PRO A 98 -0.12 -9.49 -10.19
C PRO A 98 0.21 -10.87 -9.61
N LEU A 99 -0.80 -11.63 -9.19
CA LEU A 99 -0.63 -13.01 -8.70
C LEU A 99 -0.29 -13.96 -9.85
N LEU A 100 -0.98 -13.85 -11.00
CA LEU A 100 -0.67 -14.68 -12.17
C LEU A 100 0.77 -14.46 -12.64
N LEU A 101 1.25 -13.21 -12.66
CA LEU A 101 2.62 -12.89 -13.01
C LEU A 101 3.63 -13.46 -12.00
N ASP A 102 3.32 -13.45 -10.70
CA ASP A 102 4.15 -14.05 -9.66
C ASP A 102 4.23 -15.58 -9.81
N ARG A 103 3.10 -16.23 -10.09
CA ARG A 103 3.04 -17.68 -10.34
C ARG A 103 3.75 -18.07 -11.64
N LYS A 104 3.61 -17.27 -12.71
CA LYS A 104 4.35 -17.48 -13.96
C LYS A 104 5.87 -17.39 -13.74
N LYS A 105 6.33 -16.43 -12.93
CA LYS A 105 7.74 -16.33 -12.54
C LYS A 105 8.20 -17.58 -11.80
N LEU A 106 7.42 -18.08 -10.84
CA LEU A 106 7.74 -19.30 -10.09
C LEU A 106 7.83 -20.53 -11.00
N ILE A 107 6.89 -20.69 -11.93
CA ILE A 107 6.90 -21.78 -12.93
C ILE A 107 8.16 -21.70 -13.78
N LEU A 108 8.49 -20.53 -14.33
CA LEU A 108 9.69 -20.32 -15.15
C LEU A 108 10.98 -20.61 -14.38
N GLU A 109 11.07 -20.17 -13.12
CA GLU A 109 12.22 -20.46 -12.26
C GLU A 109 12.37 -21.96 -12.01
N LYS A 110 11.26 -22.65 -11.74
CA LYS A 110 11.27 -24.10 -11.52
C LYS A 110 11.64 -24.86 -12.79
N ILE A 111 11.09 -24.47 -13.94
CA ILE A 111 11.48 -24.99 -15.26
C ILE A 111 12.99 -24.81 -15.43
N ARG A 112 13.54 -23.61 -15.16
CA ARG A 112 14.98 -23.34 -15.29
C ARG A 112 15.83 -24.26 -14.40
N ILE A 113 15.39 -24.49 -13.16
CA ILE A 113 16.09 -25.37 -12.22
C ILE A 113 16.05 -26.82 -12.72
N LEU A 114 14.87 -27.31 -13.12
CA LEU A 114 14.69 -28.68 -13.60
C LEU A 114 15.36 -28.93 -14.97
N SER A 115 15.40 -27.91 -15.83
CA SER A 115 16.08 -27.94 -17.14
C SER A 115 17.58 -27.71 -17.05
N SER A 116 18.10 -27.27 -15.90
CA SER A 116 19.53 -27.21 -15.54
C SER A 116 20.47 -26.91 -16.72
N ASN A 117 20.52 -25.63 -17.08
CA ASN A 117 21.39 -25.04 -18.11
C ASN A 117 22.90 -25.30 -17.95
N GLU A 118 23.39 -25.77 -16.80
CA GLU A 118 24.82 -26.10 -16.62
C GLU A 118 25.24 -27.38 -17.34
N LYS A 119 24.30 -28.30 -17.64
CA LYS A 119 24.64 -29.56 -18.30
C LYS A 119 24.84 -29.44 -19.80
N ILE A 120 24.31 -28.39 -20.44
CA ILE A 120 24.30 -28.28 -21.90
C ILE A 120 25.72 -28.12 -22.48
N GLU A 121 26.57 -27.31 -21.87
CA GLU A 121 27.97 -27.18 -22.31
C GLU A 121 28.75 -28.48 -22.09
N THR A 122 28.52 -29.17 -20.97
CA THR A 122 29.14 -30.47 -20.68
C THR A 122 28.63 -31.58 -21.61
N ILE A 123 27.35 -31.53 -22.00
CA ILE A 123 26.75 -32.46 -22.96
C ILE A 123 27.32 -32.22 -24.36
N GLN A 124 27.54 -30.97 -24.78
CA GLN A 124 28.21 -30.67 -26.06
C GLN A 124 29.61 -31.29 -26.12
N ASP A 125 30.36 -31.23 -25.02
CA ASP A 125 31.67 -31.87 -24.88
C ASP A 125 31.60 -33.40 -24.90
N LEU A 126 30.52 -33.99 -24.37
CA LEU A 126 30.26 -35.43 -24.42
C LEU A 126 29.84 -35.89 -25.82
N ILE A 127 29.03 -35.10 -26.52
CA ILE A 127 28.60 -35.33 -27.91
C ILE A 127 29.80 -35.35 -28.86
N ASN A 128 30.75 -34.45 -28.67
CA ASN A 128 31.99 -34.41 -29.45
C ASN A 128 32.86 -35.67 -29.30
N ARG A 129 32.63 -36.48 -28.25
CA ARG A 129 33.33 -37.75 -28.00
C ARG A 129 32.57 -38.98 -28.52
N VAL A 130 31.38 -38.80 -29.10
CA VAL A 130 30.58 -39.89 -29.66
C VAL A 130 31.08 -40.23 -31.07
N ASN A 131 31.56 -41.45 -31.25
CA ASN A 131 32.13 -41.91 -32.53
C ASN A 131 31.07 -42.21 -33.61
N ASN A 132 29.80 -42.38 -33.22
CA ASN A 132 28.71 -42.63 -34.16
C ASN A 132 28.08 -41.31 -34.62
N GLU A 133 28.31 -40.94 -35.87
CA GLU A 133 27.84 -39.69 -36.47
C GLU A 133 26.31 -39.55 -36.54
N GLU A 134 25.56 -40.65 -36.63
CA GLU A 134 24.09 -40.59 -36.66
C GLU A 134 23.53 -40.26 -35.28
N ILE A 135 24.13 -40.81 -34.23
CA ILE A 135 23.79 -40.53 -32.83
C ILE A 135 24.24 -39.12 -32.44
N LYS A 136 25.42 -38.70 -32.89
CA LYS A 136 25.95 -37.36 -32.69
C LYS A 136 25.03 -36.29 -33.26
N LYS A 137 24.58 -36.45 -34.52
CA LYS A 137 23.62 -35.51 -35.14
C LYS A 137 22.28 -35.42 -34.40
N LYS A 138 21.76 -36.55 -33.89
CA LYS A 138 20.52 -36.55 -33.10
C LYS A 138 20.69 -35.79 -31.78
N LEU A 139 21.80 -36.03 -31.08
CA LEU A 139 22.11 -35.34 -29.82
C LEU A 139 22.39 -33.85 -30.04
N GLU A 140 23.11 -33.46 -31.09
CA GLU A 140 23.33 -32.05 -31.44
C GLU A 140 22.01 -31.33 -31.72
N LYS A 141 21.06 -32.01 -32.36
CA LYS A 141 19.72 -31.47 -32.62
C LYS A 141 18.95 -31.25 -31.31
N GLU A 142 18.89 -32.25 -30.44
CA GLU A 142 18.20 -32.12 -29.13
C GLU A 142 18.82 -31.02 -28.26
N VAL A 143 20.14 -30.89 -28.26
CA VAL A 143 20.84 -29.84 -27.50
C VAL A 143 20.55 -28.45 -28.06
N ASN A 144 20.53 -28.29 -29.38
CA ASN A 144 20.15 -27.01 -29.98
C ASN A 144 18.69 -26.66 -29.70
N GLU A 145 17.77 -27.63 -29.76
CA GLU A 145 16.36 -27.42 -29.39
C GLU A 145 16.21 -26.97 -27.92
N LEU A 146 16.93 -27.62 -27.00
CA LEU A 146 16.99 -27.22 -25.58
C LEU A 146 17.57 -25.82 -25.38
N ARG A 147 18.60 -25.45 -26.16
CA ARG A 147 19.23 -24.13 -26.10
C ARG A 147 18.28 -23.03 -26.57
N ASP A 148 17.58 -23.26 -27.67
CA ASP A 148 16.58 -22.33 -28.20
C ASP A 148 15.41 -22.16 -27.23
N GLU A 149 14.96 -23.24 -26.60
CA GLU A 149 13.93 -23.18 -25.56
C GLU A 149 14.39 -22.39 -24.34
N ALA A 150 15.62 -22.62 -23.86
CA ALA A 150 16.19 -21.87 -22.74
C ALA A 150 16.32 -20.36 -23.04
N GLN A 151 16.64 -20.01 -24.29
CA GLN A 151 16.69 -18.62 -24.71
C GLN A 151 15.31 -17.97 -24.73
N ARG A 152 14.30 -18.65 -25.29
CA ARG A 152 12.90 -18.19 -25.28
C ARG A 152 12.39 -17.99 -23.85
N LEU A 153 12.69 -18.92 -22.94
CA LEU A 153 12.32 -18.80 -21.53
C LEU A 153 12.96 -17.57 -20.85
N ARG A 154 14.21 -17.24 -21.21
CA ARG A 154 14.88 -16.02 -20.73
C ARG A 154 14.22 -14.74 -21.25
N GLU A 155 13.81 -14.73 -22.52
CA GLU A 155 13.11 -13.59 -23.12
C GLU A 155 11.74 -13.39 -22.47
N GLN A 156 10.97 -14.46 -22.29
CA GLN A 156 9.68 -14.43 -21.57
C GLN A 156 9.85 -13.98 -20.11
N SER A 157 10.93 -14.40 -19.44
CA SER A 157 11.22 -13.95 -18.06
C SER A 157 11.47 -12.45 -18.00
N LYS A 158 12.18 -11.89 -18.99
CA LYS A 158 12.43 -10.44 -19.07
C LYS A 158 11.15 -9.66 -19.35
N GLU A 159 10.29 -10.16 -20.23
CA GLU A 159 8.99 -9.54 -20.53
C GLU A 159 8.10 -9.49 -19.28
N VAL A 160 8.02 -10.60 -18.53
CA VAL A 160 7.28 -10.65 -17.25
C VAL A 160 7.85 -9.66 -16.23
N GLU A 161 9.17 -9.50 -16.15
CA GLU A 161 9.75 -8.48 -15.26
C GLU A 161 9.37 -7.06 -15.67
N GLN A 162 9.32 -6.77 -16.97
CA GLN A 162 8.89 -5.47 -17.47
C GLN A 162 7.41 -5.20 -17.16
N GLU A 163 6.53 -6.17 -17.42
CA GLU A 163 5.11 -6.07 -17.09
C GLU A 163 4.88 -5.91 -15.59
N GLN A 164 5.56 -6.70 -14.76
CA GLN A 164 5.50 -6.54 -13.30
C GLN A 164 5.97 -5.15 -12.87
N ASN A 165 7.02 -4.61 -13.49
CA ASN A 165 7.50 -3.28 -13.15
C ASN A 165 6.50 -2.19 -13.55
N GLN A 166 5.88 -2.30 -14.74
CA GLN A 166 4.82 -1.38 -15.17
C GLN A 166 3.61 -1.41 -14.23
N GLU A 167 3.14 -2.60 -13.85
CA GLU A 167 2.02 -2.74 -12.92
C GLU A 167 2.37 -2.22 -11.51
N ARG A 168 3.60 -2.43 -11.05
CA ARG A 168 4.09 -1.84 -9.80
C ARG A 168 4.07 -0.31 -9.84
N VAL A 169 4.49 0.30 -10.95
CA VAL A 169 4.49 1.75 -11.12
C VAL A 169 3.05 2.30 -11.14
N LYS A 170 2.12 1.64 -11.85
CA LYS A 170 0.70 2.03 -11.82
C LYS A 170 0.11 1.96 -10.42
N SER A 171 0.31 0.84 -9.72
CA SER A 171 -0.15 0.65 -8.36
C SER A 171 0.45 1.69 -7.39
N GLN A 172 1.71 2.09 -7.58
CA GLN A 172 2.33 3.20 -6.85
C GLN A 172 1.66 4.54 -7.13
N ALA A 173 1.36 4.85 -8.39
CA ALA A 173 0.72 6.09 -8.77
C ALA A 173 -0.71 6.21 -8.20
N ASP A 174 -1.49 5.12 -8.21
CA ASP A 174 -2.87 5.13 -7.72
C ASP A 174 -2.93 5.33 -6.20
N LEU A 175 -2.05 4.67 -5.47
CA LEU A 175 -1.92 4.84 -4.02
C LEU A 175 -1.39 6.23 -3.63
N ALA A 176 -0.52 6.85 -4.45
CA ALA A 176 -0.05 8.22 -4.23
C ALA A 176 -1.20 9.24 -4.37
N LYS A 177 -2.04 9.09 -5.40
CA LYS A 177 -3.24 9.95 -5.59
C LYS A 177 -4.19 9.86 -4.40
N LEU A 178 -4.39 8.65 -3.87
CA LEU A 178 -5.30 8.39 -2.75
C LEU A 178 -4.86 9.10 -1.46
N ASN A 179 -3.55 9.15 -1.20
CA ASN A 179 -3.02 9.92 -0.07
C ASN A 179 -3.21 11.42 -0.23
N ILE A 180 -3.10 11.97 -1.45
CA ILE A 180 -3.41 13.38 -1.71
C ILE A 180 -4.88 13.64 -1.37
N GLU A 181 -5.79 12.77 -1.81
CA GLU A 181 -7.22 12.90 -1.52
C GLU A 181 -7.54 12.76 -0.02
N LEU A 182 -6.91 11.82 0.69
CA LEU A 182 -7.06 11.65 2.13
C LEU A 182 -6.46 12.82 2.91
N PHE A 183 -5.33 13.36 2.46
CA PHE A 183 -4.70 14.53 3.04
C PHE A 183 -5.58 15.77 2.86
N GLU A 184 -6.15 15.98 1.68
CA GLU A 184 -7.12 17.05 1.44
C GLU A 184 -8.37 16.92 2.32
N ARG A 185 -8.90 15.71 2.49
CA ARG A 185 -10.05 15.47 3.38
C ARG A 185 -9.70 15.76 4.83
N ARG A 186 -8.55 15.30 5.31
CA ARG A 186 -8.08 15.56 6.68
C ARG A 186 -7.78 17.03 6.89
N SER A 187 -7.12 17.69 5.95
CA SER A 187 -6.78 19.11 6.05
C SER A 187 -8.05 19.95 6.08
N LYS A 188 -9.07 19.66 5.26
CA LYS A 188 -10.38 20.32 5.32
C LYS A 188 -11.06 20.19 6.68
N VAL A 189 -10.99 19.02 7.33
CA VAL A 189 -11.52 18.86 8.70
C VAL A 189 -10.74 19.71 9.71
N TRP A 190 -9.41 19.75 9.60
CA TRP A 190 -8.60 20.62 10.45
C TRP A 190 -8.89 22.11 10.19
N PHE A 191 -9.00 22.53 8.94
CA PHE A 191 -9.32 23.91 8.54
C PHE A 191 -10.72 24.31 9.02
N THR A 192 -11.73 23.45 8.89
CA THR A 192 -13.08 23.74 9.39
C THR A 192 -13.15 23.82 10.92
N LEU A 193 -12.28 23.10 11.65
CA LEU A 193 -12.11 23.28 13.10
C LEU A 193 -11.39 24.61 13.43
N LEU A 194 -10.36 24.98 12.65
CA LEU A 194 -9.65 26.26 12.75
C LEU A 194 -10.54 27.47 12.44
N GLU A 195 -11.50 27.34 11.52
CA GLU A 195 -12.45 28.38 11.15
C GLU A 195 -13.59 28.54 12.16
N ARG A 196 -13.91 27.46 12.90
CA ARG A 196 -15.05 27.43 13.83
C ARG A 196 -14.71 27.92 15.23
N GLU A 197 -13.45 27.84 15.65
CA GLU A 197 -12.98 28.46 16.89
C GLU A 197 -12.29 29.80 16.60
N SER A 198 -12.47 30.80 17.47
CA SER A 198 -11.79 32.10 17.30
C SER A 198 -10.27 31.89 17.24
N ALA A 199 -9.59 32.51 16.28
CA ALA A 199 -8.12 32.44 16.15
C ALA A 199 -7.40 32.76 17.47
N ALA A 200 -8.00 33.61 18.31
CA ALA A 200 -7.53 33.93 19.67
C ALA A 200 -7.49 32.71 20.59
N THR A 201 -8.46 31.80 20.48
CA THR A 201 -8.57 30.60 21.32
C THR A 201 -7.49 29.59 20.98
N ILE A 202 -7.25 29.39 19.68
CA ILE A 202 -6.21 28.50 19.18
C ILE A 202 -4.82 29.04 19.53
N LEU A 203 -4.58 30.33 19.32
CA LEU A 203 -3.34 31.01 19.69
C LEU A 203 -3.03 30.88 21.19
N GLY A 204 -4.03 31.13 22.04
CA GLY A 204 -3.83 31.01 23.49
C GLY A 204 -3.70 29.56 23.96
N GLY A 205 -4.32 28.58 23.31
CA GLY A 205 -4.12 27.16 23.56
C GLY A 205 -2.71 26.68 23.22
N ILE A 206 -2.15 27.11 22.08
CA ILE A 206 -0.76 26.84 21.69
C ILE A 206 0.20 27.48 22.70
N LEU A 207 -0.05 28.73 23.10
CA LEU A 207 0.76 29.43 24.09
C LEU A 207 0.75 28.72 25.45
N LEU A 208 -0.41 28.24 25.90
CA LEU A 208 -0.56 27.41 27.09
C LEU A 208 0.22 26.10 26.98
N PHE A 209 0.17 25.43 25.83
CA PHE A 209 0.88 24.19 25.59
C PHE A 209 2.40 24.36 25.65
N ILE A 210 2.93 25.45 25.08
CA ILE A 210 4.35 25.80 25.16
C ILE A 210 4.76 26.07 26.61
N ILE A 211 3.96 26.84 27.36
CA ILE A 211 4.21 27.11 28.78
C ILE A 211 4.18 25.81 29.60
N LEU A 212 3.26 24.89 29.31
CA LEU A 212 3.18 23.58 29.95
C LEU A 212 4.45 22.74 29.70
N ILE A 213 4.90 22.66 28.44
CA ILE A 213 6.15 21.95 28.10
C ILE A 213 7.35 22.57 28.81
N ALA A 214 7.42 23.90 28.88
CA ALA A 214 8.47 24.61 29.60
C ALA A 214 8.45 24.27 31.11
N HIS A 215 7.26 24.18 31.72
CA HIS A 215 7.11 23.77 33.12
C HIS A 215 7.56 22.33 33.35
N VAL A 216 7.13 21.39 32.50
CA VAL A 216 7.56 19.99 32.59
C VAL A 216 9.08 19.88 32.46
N THR A 217 9.68 20.61 31.51
CA THR A 217 11.14 20.59 31.30
C THR A 217 11.90 21.22 32.47
N ALA A 218 11.38 22.28 33.07
CA ALA A 218 11.98 22.95 34.22
C ALA A 218 12.03 22.04 35.47
N ILE A 219 10.99 21.21 35.69
CA ILE A 219 10.97 20.21 36.77
C ILE A 219 12.15 19.24 36.65
N PHE A 220 12.49 18.81 35.43
CA PHE A 220 13.61 17.89 35.21
C PHE A 220 14.99 18.57 35.26
N THR A 221 15.06 19.87 34.99
CA THR A 221 16.33 20.61 34.91
C THR A 221 16.67 21.45 36.14
N LYS A 222 15.82 21.42 37.19
CA LYS A 222 15.98 22.19 38.45
C LYS A 222 16.13 23.70 38.25
N PHE A 223 15.80 24.23 37.08
CA PHE A 223 15.76 25.66 36.85
C PHE A 223 14.50 26.25 37.47
N SER A 224 14.66 27.37 38.19
CA SER A 224 13.53 28.13 38.70
C SER A 224 12.86 28.86 37.54
N ILE A 225 11.56 28.61 37.35
CA ILE A 225 10.78 29.23 36.28
C ILE A 225 10.65 30.73 36.59
N PRO A 226 10.93 31.64 35.62
CA PRO A 226 10.76 33.07 35.82
C PRO A 226 9.31 33.40 36.21
N GLU A 227 9.12 34.25 37.23
CA GLU A 227 7.77 34.68 37.68
C GLU A 227 6.92 35.29 36.56
N ILE A 228 7.56 35.90 35.56
CA ILE A 228 6.91 36.42 34.36
C ILE A 228 6.10 35.34 33.63
N LEU A 229 6.61 34.11 33.54
CA LEU A 229 5.90 33.00 32.88
C LEU A 229 4.68 32.55 33.69
N ASN A 230 4.79 32.54 35.02
CA ASN A 230 3.71 32.13 35.91
C ASN A 230 2.57 33.18 35.91
N ASN A 231 2.93 34.46 35.90
CA ASN A 231 1.98 35.56 35.80
C ASN A 231 1.31 35.59 34.42
N ALA A 232 2.08 35.37 33.33
CA ALA A 232 1.53 35.28 31.99
C ALA A 232 0.56 34.10 31.84
N PHE A 233 0.88 32.94 32.42
CA PHE A 233 0.00 31.77 32.45
C PHE A 233 -1.35 32.10 33.09
N LEU A 234 -1.35 32.75 34.26
CA LEU A 234 -2.58 33.14 34.96
C LEU A 234 -3.41 34.16 34.17
N ILE A 235 -2.76 35.12 33.49
CA ILE A 235 -3.45 36.11 32.65
C ILE A 235 -4.14 35.43 31.45
N ILE A 236 -3.44 34.52 30.78
CA ILE A 236 -3.99 33.76 29.64
C ILE A 236 -5.17 32.89 30.12
N LEU A 237 -5.00 32.20 31.24
CA LEU A 237 -6.04 31.36 31.84
C LEU A 237 -7.28 32.18 32.23
N GLY A 238 -7.07 33.36 32.84
CA GLY A 238 -8.14 34.29 33.20
C GLY A 238 -8.91 34.83 31.99
N TYR A 239 -8.23 35.13 30.88
CA TYR A 239 -8.85 35.52 29.62
C TYR A 239 -9.76 34.41 29.07
N PHE A 240 -9.28 33.16 29.06
CA PHE A 240 -10.06 32.01 28.59
C PHE A 240 -11.28 31.72 29.47
N PHE A 241 -11.11 31.75 30.78
CA PHE A 241 -12.23 31.54 31.70
C PHE A 241 -13.24 32.69 31.64
N GLY A 242 -12.78 33.94 31.48
CA GLY A 242 -13.66 35.10 31.33
C GLY A 242 -14.52 35.09 30.05
N GLN A 243 -13.99 34.56 28.94
CA GLN A 243 -14.77 34.37 27.71
C GLN A 243 -15.85 33.29 27.85
N SER A 244 -15.54 32.18 28.53
CA SER A 244 -16.50 31.06 28.72
C SER A 244 -17.76 31.44 29.51
N THR A 245 -17.69 32.50 30.32
CA THR A 245 -18.82 33.00 31.12
C THR A 245 -19.67 34.05 30.42
N ASN A 246 -19.17 34.70 29.36
CA ASN A 246 -19.85 35.84 28.74
C ASN A 246 -20.85 35.45 27.63
N GLU A 247 -20.85 34.19 27.17
CA GLU A 247 -21.81 33.69 26.17
C GLU A 247 -23.26 33.62 26.71
N LYS A 248 -23.47 33.61 28.03
CA LYS A 248 -24.82 33.51 28.62
C LYS A 248 -25.57 34.84 28.75
N GLY A 249 -24.92 35.97 28.45
CA GLY A 249 -25.53 37.31 28.60
C GLY A 249 -26.23 37.88 27.37
N ALA A 250 -25.96 37.36 26.17
CA ALA A 250 -26.35 38.01 24.92
C ALA A 250 -27.72 37.58 24.34
N THR A 251 -28.45 36.65 24.97
CA THR A 251 -29.75 36.14 24.47
C THR A 251 -30.97 36.52 25.30
N ARG A 252 -30.86 37.55 26.17
CA ARG A 252 -31.98 37.96 27.03
C ARG A 252 -32.13 39.48 27.13
N SER A 253 -32.26 40.15 25.98
CA SER A 253 -32.72 41.54 25.93
C SER A 253 -33.43 41.84 24.61
N ASP A 254 -34.41 41.02 24.21
CA ASP A 254 -35.40 41.46 23.23
C ASP A 254 -36.71 40.66 23.36
N ARG A 255 -37.42 40.87 24.47
CA ARG A 255 -38.84 40.51 24.58
C ARG A 255 -39.51 41.23 25.76
N THR A 256 -39.68 42.54 25.62
CA THR A 256 -40.63 43.29 26.46
C THR A 256 -41.24 44.40 25.63
N THR A 257 -42.40 44.07 25.04
CA THR A 257 -43.55 44.89 24.64
C THR A 257 -44.29 43.96 23.68
N VAL A 258 -45.47 43.42 23.99
CA VAL A 258 -46.74 44.11 24.14
C VAL A 258 -47.66 43.19 24.95
N GLU A 259 -48.17 43.64 26.08
CA GLU A 259 -49.44 43.18 26.62
C GLU A 259 -50.01 44.32 27.51
N ASP A 260 -51.28 44.62 27.24
CA ASP A 260 -52.24 45.30 28.11
C ASP A 260 -52.29 46.84 28.17
N GLU A 261 -53.20 47.43 27.38
CA GLU A 261 -54.27 48.28 27.93
C GLU A 261 -55.59 47.90 27.28
N GLY A 262 -56.56 47.51 28.11
CA GLY A 262 -57.90 47.11 27.71
C GLY A 262 -58.93 48.23 27.79
N THR A 263 -60.19 47.78 27.68
CA THR A 263 -61.48 48.50 27.70
C THR A 263 -61.85 49.34 26.48
#